data_AF-A0A848D1Q8-F1
#
_entry.id   AF-A0A848D1Q8-F1
#
_cell.length_a   1.000
_cell.length_b   1.000
_cell.length_c   1.000
_cell.angle_alpha   90.00
_cell.angle_beta   90.00
_cell.angle_gamma   90.00
#
_symmetry.space_group_name_H-M   'P 1'
#
loop_
_entity.id
_entity.type
_entity.pdbx_description
1 polymer ?
#
loop_
_entity_poly.entity_id
_entity_poly.type
_entity_poly.pdbx_seq_one_letter_code
_entity_poly.pdbx_strand_id
1 'polypeptide(L)'
;ADKRYLKFRCPHTVGKVDCPHGSAWCSPSDYGMVVKVNPNDDLRRFSIPHRDTKRWKELYNKRTSVERVFARLKENLTVNQLHIRGIQKVKTQVFLNLCILLASALAMSKASVRQRCA
;
A
#
# COMPACT_ATOMS: atom_id res chain seq x y z
N ALA A 1 -1.02 4.42 21.86
CA ALA A 1 0.07 3.53 21.44
C ALA A 1 1.21 4.37 20.90
N ASP A 2 2.40 4.31 21.50
CA ASP A 2 3.58 5.04 21.03
C ASP A 2 3.83 4.78 19.55
N LYS A 3 3.52 5.76 18.69
CA LYS A 3 3.61 5.65 17.23
C LYS A 3 5.05 5.52 16.71
N ARG A 4 6.06 5.59 17.60
CA ARG A 4 7.49 5.61 17.24
C ARG A 4 8.17 4.24 17.23
N TYR A 5 7.61 3.20 17.86
CA TYR A 5 8.27 1.89 17.96
C TYR A 5 7.34 0.75 17.53
N LEU A 6 7.86 -0.16 16.71
CA LEU A 6 7.20 -1.42 16.41
C LEU A 6 7.46 -2.41 17.55
N LYS A 7 6.38 -2.99 18.10
CA LYS A 7 6.46 -3.98 19.18
C LYS A 7 6.31 -5.37 18.60
N PHE A 8 7.33 -6.21 18.75
CA PHE A 8 7.31 -7.62 18.38
C PHE A 8 7.25 -8.47 19.64
N ARG A 9 6.36 -9.46 19.65
CA ARG A 9 6.25 -10.45 20.71
C ARG A 9 6.88 -11.77 20.26
N CYS A 10 7.29 -12.57 21.23
CA CYS A 10 7.75 -13.93 20.99
C CYS A 10 6.73 -14.71 20.13
N PRO A 11 7.14 -15.30 18.99
CA PRO A 11 6.24 -16.06 18.12
C PRO A 11 5.57 -17.25 18.82
N HIS A 12 6.25 -17.85 19.81
CA HIS A 12 5.75 -19.00 20.56
C HIS A 12 4.54 -18.66 21.42
N THR A 13 4.63 -17.59 22.22
CA THR A 13 3.52 -17.09 23.03
C THR A 13 2.30 -16.66 22.19
N VAL A 14 2.53 -16.21 20.96
CA VAL A 14 1.46 -15.84 20.02
C VAL A 14 0.90 -17.05 19.26
N GLY A 15 1.43 -18.25 19.49
CA GLY A 15 0.97 -19.50 18.86
C GLY A 15 1.36 -19.62 17.38
N LYS A 16 2.40 -18.92 16.93
CA LYS A 16 2.86 -18.98 15.52
C LYS A 16 3.92 -20.05 15.27
N VAL A 17 4.70 -20.39 16.29
CA VAL A 17 5.83 -21.33 16.22
C VAL A 17 5.89 -22.11 17.53
N ASP A 18 6.26 -23.39 17.49
CA ASP A 18 6.52 -24.14 18.71
C ASP A 18 8.02 -24.10 19.05
N CYS A 19 8.36 -23.57 20.22
CA CYS A 19 9.75 -23.40 20.66
C CYS A 19 10.11 -24.60 21.55
N PRO A 20 11.24 -25.30 21.31
CA PRO A 20 11.63 -26.48 22.09
C PRO A 20 11.72 -26.24 23.60
N HIS A 21 12.03 -25.00 24.01
CA HIS A 21 12.16 -24.58 25.42
C HIS A 21 10.99 -23.69 25.90
N GLY A 22 9.92 -23.61 25.11
CA GLY A 22 8.76 -22.78 25.41
C GLY A 22 9.07 -21.29 25.55
N SER A 23 8.22 -20.57 26.30
CA SER A 23 8.43 -19.17 26.66
C SER A 23 9.43 -18.99 27.81
N ALA A 24 9.59 -19.99 28.68
CA ALA A 24 10.39 -19.92 29.90
C ALA A 24 11.86 -19.55 29.67
N TRP A 25 12.43 -19.95 28.53
CA TRP A 25 13.80 -19.57 28.16
C TRP A 25 13.98 -18.09 27.81
N CYS A 26 12.95 -17.45 27.24
CA CYS A 26 13.04 -16.08 26.71
C CYS A 26 12.43 -15.01 27.60
N SER A 27 11.44 -15.38 28.43
CA SER A 27 10.83 -14.47 29.41
C SER A 27 10.11 -15.29 30.49
N PRO A 28 10.20 -14.88 31.78
CA PRO A 28 9.45 -15.54 32.85
C PRO A 28 7.95 -15.21 32.83
N SER A 29 7.51 -14.27 31.99
CA SER A 29 6.10 -13.89 31.85
C SER A 29 5.40 -14.67 30.74
N ASP A 30 4.14 -15.04 30.97
CA ASP A 30 3.23 -15.60 29.96
C ASP A 30 3.05 -14.70 28.73
N TYR A 31 3.35 -13.41 28.84
CA TYR A 31 3.32 -12.47 27.71
C TYR A 31 4.49 -12.66 26.73
N GLY A 32 5.54 -13.39 27.14
CA GLY A 32 6.74 -13.65 26.37
C GLY A 32 7.68 -12.45 26.26
N MET A 33 8.81 -12.65 25.56
CA MET A 33 9.76 -11.58 25.27
C MET A 33 9.13 -10.53 24.33
N VAL A 34 9.36 -9.24 24.63
CA VAL A 34 8.91 -8.12 23.80
C VAL A 34 10.10 -7.34 23.30
N VAL A 35 10.30 -7.33 21.98
CA VAL A 35 11.33 -6.52 21.32
C VAL A 35 10.68 -5.26 20.73
N LYS A 36 11.17 -4.09 21.14
CA LYS A 36 10.77 -2.81 20.57
C LYS A 36 11.82 -2.40 19.55
N VAL A 37 11.42 -2.22 18.29
CA VAL A 37 12.31 -1.79 17.22
C VAL A 37 11.93 -0.40 16.77
N ASN A 38 12.92 0.47 16.62
CA ASN A 38 12.75 1.75 15.97
C ASN A 38 12.72 1.53 14.45
N PRO A 39 11.60 1.81 13.76
CA PRO A 39 11.50 1.64 12.33
C PRO A 39 12.45 2.56 11.54
N ASN A 40 12.93 3.66 12.14
CA ASN A 40 13.86 4.57 11.46
C ASN A 40 15.26 3.97 11.29
N ASP A 41 15.65 3.00 12.11
CA ASP A 41 16.97 2.37 12.02
C ASP A 41 17.12 1.57 10.72
N ASP A 42 16.04 0.90 10.29
CA ASP A 42 15.96 0.23 9.00
C ASP A 42 14.50 0.20 8.50
N LEU A 43 14.13 1.22 7.72
CA LEU A 43 12.80 1.35 7.11
C LEU A 43 12.47 0.22 6.12
N ARG A 44 13.49 -0.39 5.50
CA ARG A 44 13.28 -1.47 4.51
C ARG A 44 12.84 -2.74 5.21
N ARG A 45 13.42 -3.04 6.37
CA ARG A 45 13.09 -4.19 7.22
C ARG A 45 11.86 -3.92 8.09
N PHE A 46 11.74 -2.72 8.64
CA PHE A 46 10.71 -2.34 9.61
C PHE A 46 9.84 -1.20 9.07
N SER A 47 8.93 -1.53 8.15
CA SER A 47 8.03 -0.53 7.54
C SER A 47 6.95 -0.05 8.51
N ILE A 48 6.42 1.16 8.28
CA ILE A 48 5.24 1.70 8.96
C ILE A 48 4.13 1.92 7.92
N PRO A 49 2.98 1.25 8.02
CA PRO A 49 2.67 0.13 8.91
C PRO A 49 3.54 -1.11 8.62
N HIS A 50 3.73 -1.97 9.61
CA HIS A 50 4.52 -3.19 9.46
C HIS A 50 3.88 -4.12 8.42
N ARG A 51 4.71 -4.79 7.62
CA ARG A 51 4.25 -5.78 6.63
C ARG A 51 3.38 -6.85 7.31
N ASP A 52 2.45 -7.41 6.56
CA ASP A 52 1.48 -8.41 7.03
C ASP A 52 0.49 -7.98 8.12
N THR A 53 0.55 -6.74 8.60
CA THR A 53 -0.53 -6.19 9.44
C THR A 53 -1.80 -6.00 8.60
N LYS A 54 -2.98 -6.11 9.22
CA LYS A 54 -4.28 -5.90 8.53
C LYS A 54 -4.30 -4.55 7.79
N ARG A 55 -3.87 -3.48 8.47
CA ARG A 55 -3.76 -2.13 7.90
C ARG A 55 -2.79 -2.08 6.72
N TRP A 56 -1.65 -2.77 6.78
CA TRP A 56 -0.72 -2.83 5.65
C TRP A 56 -1.36 -3.54 4.46
N LYS A 57 -2.04 -4.67 4.67
CA LYS A 57 -2.74 -5.41 3.61
C LYS A 57 -3.84 -4.57 2.97
N GLU A 58 -4.63 -3.86 3.76
CA GLU A 58 -5.66 -2.93 3.27
C GLU A 58 -5.08 -1.81 2.40
N LEU A 59 -3.95 -1.21 2.81
CA LEU A 59 -3.25 -0.21 2.01
C LEU A 59 -2.65 -0.81 0.74
N TYR A 60 -2.03 -1.99 0.85
CA TYR A 60 -1.41 -2.68 -0.28
C TYR A 60 -2.43 -3.11 -1.33
N ASN A 61 -3.63 -3.51 -0.92
CA ASN A 61 -4.73 -3.84 -1.83
C ASN A 61 -5.16 -2.66 -2.71
N LYS A 62 -4.91 -1.42 -2.27
CA LYS A 62 -5.17 -0.21 -3.09
C LYS A 62 -4.15 -0.03 -4.21
N ARG A 63 -3.02 -0.73 -4.19
CA ARG A 63 -1.98 -0.61 -5.25
C ARG A 63 -2.52 -1.02 -6.62
N THR A 64 -3.35 -2.06 -6.66
CA THR A 64 -3.92 -2.58 -7.91
C THR A 64 -4.76 -1.53 -8.65
N SER A 65 -5.45 -0.63 -7.93
CA SER A 65 -6.22 0.44 -8.60
C SER A 65 -5.30 1.43 -9.31
N VAL A 66 -4.16 1.76 -8.69
CA VAL A 66 -3.13 2.64 -9.26
C VAL A 66 -2.48 1.99 -10.49
N GLU A 67 -2.17 0.70 -10.44
CA GLU A 67 -1.61 -0.05 -11.58
C GLU A 67 -2.58 -0.06 -12.78
N ARG A 68 -3.88 -0.23 -12.53
CA ARG A 68 -4.92 -0.13 -13.59
C ARG A 68 -4.97 1.26 -14.22
N VAL A 69 -4.82 2.33 -13.42
CA VAL A 69 -4.75 3.70 -13.93
C VAL A 69 -3.51 3.90 -14.80
N PHE A 70 -2.34 3.42 -14.35
CA PHE A 70 -1.12 3.49 -15.15
C PHE A 70 -1.22 2.70 -16.46
N ALA A 71 -1.84 1.51 -16.44
CA ALA A 71 -2.09 0.74 -17.66
C ALA A 71 -2.96 1.55 -18.65
N ARG A 72 -4.06 2.16 -18.18
CA ARG A 72 -4.92 3.02 -19.02
C ARG A 72 -4.17 4.22 -19.59
N LEU A 73 -3.31 4.85 -18.80
CA LEU A 73 -2.51 5.98 -19.27
C LEU A 73 -1.54 5.57 -20.38
N LYS A 74 -0.88 4.43 -20.20
CA LYS A 74 0.09 3.87 -21.15
C LYS A 74 -0.56 3.43 -22.45
N GLU A 75 -1.61 2.62 -22.37
CA GLU A 75 -2.26 1.98 -23.52
C GLU A 75 -3.26 2.91 -24.22
N ASN A 76 -4.14 3.59 -23.46
CA ASN A 76 -5.26 4.33 -24.05
C ASN A 76 -5.00 5.84 -24.23
N LEU A 77 -4.07 6.41 -23.45
CA LEU A 77 -3.79 7.85 -23.45
C LEU A 77 -2.37 8.16 -23.96
N THR A 78 -1.80 7.26 -24.76
CA THR A 78 -0.57 7.47 -25.55
C THR A 78 0.68 7.85 -24.75
N VAL A 79 0.71 7.62 -23.43
CA VAL A 79 1.88 7.98 -22.60
C VAL A 79 3.14 7.20 -23.01
N ASN A 80 3.00 6.01 -23.62
CA ASN A 80 4.13 5.28 -24.20
C ASN A 80 4.55 5.77 -25.60
N GLN A 81 3.69 6.51 -26.30
CA GLN A 81 3.87 6.94 -27.70
C GLN A 81 3.90 8.47 -27.82
N LEU A 82 4.61 9.12 -26.89
CA LEU A 82 4.73 10.58 -26.87
C LEU A 82 5.74 11.04 -27.93
N HIS A 83 5.27 11.84 -28.88
CA HIS A 83 6.09 12.43 -29.94
C HIS A 83 6.67 13.80 -29.55
N ILE A 84 6.48 14.22 -28.29
CA ILE A 84 6.88 15.55 -27.82
C ILE A 84 8.24 15.50 -27.14
N ARG A 85 9.15 16.40 -27.52
CA ARG A 85 10.46 16.57 -26.88
C ARG A 85 10.39 17.60 -25.74
N GLY A 86 10.99 17.26 -24.59
CA GLY A 86 11.16 18.15 -23.43
C GLY A 86 10.32 17.76 -22.22
N ILE A 87 10.96 17.66 -21.04
CA ILE A 87 10.32 17.14 -19.82
C ILE A 87 9.12 17.97 -19.37
N GLN A 88 9.16 19.30 -19.55
CA GLN A 88 8.05 20.17 -19.18
C GLN A 88 6.82 19.91 -20.04
N LYS A 89 6.99 19.73 -21.36
CA LYS A 89 5.88 19.46 -22.29
C LYS A 89 5.29 18.06 -22.09
N VAL A 90 6.14 17.07 -21.78
CA VAL A 90 5.68 15.73 -21.42
C VAL A 90 4.87 15.77 -20.13
N LYS A 91 5.34 16.51 -19.11
CA LYS A 91 4.60 16.67 -17.84
C LYS A 91 3.23 17.30 -18.05
N THR A 92 3.11 18.36 -18.85
CA THR A 92 1.81 19.00 -19.12
C THR A 92 0.86 18.07 -19.87
N GLN A 93 1.34 17.30 -20.84
CA GLN A 93 0.51 16.31 -21.55
C GLN A 93 0.02 15.19 -20.63
N VAL A 94 0.89 14.62 -19.81
CA VAL A 94 0.51 13.58 -18.83
C VAL A 94 -0.51 14.13 -17.82
N PHE A 95 -0.34 15.38 -17.38
CA PHE A 95 -1.30 16.05 -16.50
C PHE A 95 -2.68 16.19 -17.16
N LEU A 96 -2.72 16.63 -18.42
CA LEU A 96 -3.98 16.74 -19.17
C LEU A 96 -4.65 15.37 -19.35
N ASN A 97 -3.87 14.33 -19.67
CA ASN A 97 -4.36 12.95 -19.78
C ASN A 97 -4.99 12.46 -18.46
N LEU A 98 -4.42 12.81 -17.31
CA LEU A 98 -5.00 12.51 -16.00
C LEU A 98 -6.32 13.23 -15.77
N CYS A 99 -6.44 14.51 -16.13
CA CYS A 99 -7.69 15.26 -16.06
C CYS A 99 -8.79 14.62 -16.93
N ILE A 100 -8.45 14.20 -18.15
CA ILE A 100 -9.37 13.51 -19.06
C ILE A 100 -9.82 12.16 -18.48
N LEU A 101 -8.90 11.39 -17.88
CA LEU A 101 -9.23 10.11 -17.25
C LEU A 101 -10.20 10.29 -16.07
N LEU A 102 -10.02 11.34 -15.27
CA LEU A 102 -10.92 11.67 -14.17
C LEU A 102 -12.30 12.13 -14.68
N ALA A 103 -12.32 13.01 -15.68
CA ALA A 103 -13.56 13.51 -16.27
C ALA A 103 -14.39 12.38 -16.91
N SER A 104 -13.73 11.49 -17.66
CA SER A 104 -14.38 10.32 -18.27
C SER A 104 -14.92 9.34 -17.21
N ALA A 105 -14.17 9.09 -16.12
CA ALA A 105 -14.65 8.27 -15.02
C ALA A 105 -15.90 8.86 -14.35
N LEU A 106 -15.93 10.18 -14.13
CA LEU A 106 -17.09 10.88 -13.56
C LEU A 106 -18.30 10.88 -14.52
N ALA A 107 -18.06 11.04 -15.82
CA ALA A 107 -19.10 10.95 -16.82
C ALA A 107 -19.72 9.55 -16.87
N MET A 108 -18.88 8.50 -16.87
CA MET A 108 -19.34 7.11 -16.82
C MET A 108 -20.10 6.79 -15.53
N SER A 109 -19.64 7.27 -14.38
CA SER A 109 -20.34 7.04 -13.12
C SER A 109 -21.73 7.68 -13.14
N LYS A 110 -21.86 8.92 -13.63
CA LYS A 110 -23.16 9.61 -13.78
C LYS A 110 -24.07 8.87 -14.77
N ALA A 111 -23.55 8.42 -15.90
CA ALA A 111 -24.32 7.64 -16.88
C ALA A 111 -24.83 6.32 -16.29
N SER A 112 -23.97 5.61 -15.54
CA SER A 112 -24.36 4.35 -14.90
C SER A 112 -25.44 4.51 -13.83
N VAL A 113 -25.45 5.64 -13.10
CA VAL A 113 -26.52 5.97 -12.15
C VAL A 113 -27.82 6.25 -12.90
N ARG A 114 -27.75 7.03 -13.98
CA ARG A 114 -28.91 7.35 -14.82
C ARG A 114 -29.55 6.10 -15.43
N GLN A 115 -28.74 5.11 -15.82
CA GLN A 115 -29.22 3.82 -16.35
C GLN A 115 -29.84 2.89 -15.30
N ARG A 116 -29.51 3.03 -14.01
CA ARG A 116 -30.12 2.23 -12.93
C ARG A 116 -31.44 2.80 -12.42
N CYS A 117 -31.66 4.09 -12.63
CA CYS A 117 -32.87 4.80 -12.21
C CYS A 117 -33.95 4.86 -13.30
N ALA A 118 -33.62 4.43 -14.52
CA ALA A 118 -34.56 4.22 -15.63
C ALA A 118 -34.96 2.74 -15.65
#